data_AF-A0A4Y2CPF2-F1
#
_entry.id   AF-A0A4Y2CPF2-F1
#
_cell.length_a   1.000
_cell.length_b   1.000
_cell.length_c   1.000
_cell.angle_alpha   90.00
_cell.angle_beta   90.00
_cell.angle_gamma   90.00
#
_symmetry.space_group_name_H-M   'P 1'
#
loop_
_entity.id
_entity.type
_entity.pdbx_description
1 polymer ?
#
loop_
_entity_poly.entity_id
_entity_poly.type
_entity_poly.pdbx_seq_one_letter_code
_entity_poly.pdbx_strand_id
1 'polypeptide(L)'
;MVWDVCSWRDMGPLIRLETTLTGDRYLSILPDHLHSFMFIVHSDGLGQFQQDNATPHALRVATKWLQEHSSDFRHFHWPPKSPEMNIIEDIRDALLHAVENRPPPPCIPMDLWTVLKDEWCELSPRYLQTLVESMPHRVAELLCVLGALLDIRQTLQCEISSSIRFKAKIPGE
;
A
#
# COMPACT_ATOMS: atom_id res chain seq x y z
N MET A 1 -0.73 10.65 -9.75
CA MET A 1 -0.11 9.63 -8.87
C MET A 1 -1.07 9.38 -7.72
N VAL A 2 -0.99 8.24 -7.04
CA VAL A 2 -1.91 7.92 -5.93
C VAL A 2 -1.09 7.42 -4.74
N TRP A 3 -1.56 7.70 -3.53
CA TRP A 3 -1.10 7.07 -2.30
C TRP A 3 -2.23 6.25 -1.71
N ASP A 4 -1.90 5.11 -1.13
CA ASP A 4 -2.85 4.13 -0.62
C ASP A 4 -2.34 3.43 0.64
N VAL A 5 -3.30 2.87 1.38
CA VAL A 5 -3.05 1.94 2.48
C VAL A 5 -4.20 0.93 2.53
N CYS A 6 -3.89 -0.32 2.83
CA CYS A 6 -4.89 -1.36 3.02
C CYS A 6 -4.49 -2.33 4.13
N SER A 7 -5.51 -2.97 4.68
CA SER A 7 -5.38 -3.98 5.73
C SER A 7 -5.88 -5.34 5.26
N TRP A 8 -5.66 -6.36 6.09
CA TRP A 8 -6.35 -7.64 5.97
C TRP A 8 -7.89 -7.49 5.92
N ARG A 9 -8.44 -6.50 6.63
CA ARG A 9 -9.89 -6.38 6.87
C ARG A 9 -10.58 -5.46 5.87
N ASP A 10 -9.95 -4.32 5.62
CA ASP A 10 -10.53 -3.15 5.00
C ASP A 10 -9.52 -2.43 4.09
N MET A 11 -10.07 -1.83 3.04
CA MET A 11 -9.38 -0.87 2.19
C MET A 11 -9.31 0.48 2.88
N GLY A 12 -8.12 1.05 2.94
CA GLY A 12 -7.91 2.38 3.48
C GLY A 12 -8.10 3.48 2.43
N PRO A 13 -7.76 4.72 2.78
CA PRO A 13 -7.92 5.87 1.90
C PRO A 13 -7.07 5.75 0.62
N LEU A 14 -7.70 6.03 -0.51
CA LEU A 14 -7.04 6.25 -1.80
C LEU A 14 -6.89 7.76 -2.04
N ILE A 15 -5.66 8.28 -2.07
CA ILE A 15 -5.38 9.71 -2.12
C ILE A 15 -4.77 10.08 -3.47
N ARG A 16 -5.46 10.92 -4.23
CA ARG A 16 -4.92 11.48 -5.47
C ARG A 16 -3.83 12.50 -5.17
N LEU A 17 -2.65 12.28 -5.72
CA LEU A 17 -1.53 13.21 -5.71
C LEU A 17 -1.43 13.92 -7.07
N GLU A 18 -1.52 15.25 -7.04
CA GLU A 18 -1.36 16.10 -8.23
C GLU A 18 0.06 16.03 -8.81
N THR A 19 1.05 15.86 -7.93
CA THR A 19 2.47 15.78 -8.27
C THR A 19 3.09 14.47 -7.79
N THR A 20 4.39 14.31 -8.03
CA THR A 20 5.17 13.24 -7.39
C THR A 20 5.11 13.40 -5.87
N LEU A 21 5.06 12.29 -5.13
CA LEU A 21 5.12 12.32 -3.68
C LEU A 21 6.45 12.92 -3.22
N THR A 22 6.38 13.99 -2.44
CA THR A 22 7.53 14.62 -1.77
C THR A 22 7.52 14.27 -0.30
N GLY A 23 8.64 14.52 0.40
CA GLY A 23 8.71 14.34 1.85
C GLY A 23 7.66 15.12 2.61
N ASP A 24 7.49 16.41 2.29
CA ASP A 24 6.51 17.27 2.97
C ASP A 24 5.08 16.80 2.74
N ARG A 25 4.77 16.29 1.53
CA ARG A 25 3.46 15.72 1.24
C ARG A 25 3.24 14.41 1.97
N TYR A 26 4.27 13.56 2.04
CA TYR A 26 4.20 12.34 2.82
C TYR A 26 3.96 12.63 4.31
N LEU A 27 4.66 13.61 4.88
CA LEU A 27 4.44 14.06 6.24
C LEU A 27 3.02 14.59 6.50
N SER A 28 2.37 15.22 5.51
CA SER A 28 0.96 15.60 5.65
C SER A 28 0.00 14.41 5.61
N ILE A 29 0.37 13.32 4.94
CA ILE A 29 -0.47 12.12 4.81
C ILE A 29 -0.44 11.27 6.10
N LEU A 30 0.71 11.21 6.76
CA LEU A 30 0.94 10.40 7.95
C LEU A 30 -0.10 10.65 9.08
N PRO A 31 -0.27 11.88 9.61
CA PRO A 31 -1.23 12.12 10.68
C PRO A 31 -2.68 12.05 10.20
N ASP A 32 -2.99 12.65 9.03
CA ASP A 32 -4.37 12.83 8.59
C ASP A 32 -5.00 11.52 8.12
N HIS A 33 -4.22 10.67 7.45
CA HIS A 33 -4.72 9.49 6.77
C HIS A 33 -4.19 8.19 7.35
N LEU A 34 -2.87 8.07 7.57
CA LEU A 34 -2.31 6.83 8.08
C LEU A 34 -2.69 6.60 9.55
N HIS A 35 -2.45 7.57 10.43
CA HIS A 35 -2.75 7.43 11.87
C HIS A 35 -4.23 7.14 12.09
N SER A 36 -5.10 7.91 11.44
CA SER A 36 -6.55 7.70 11.44
C SER A 36 -6.94 6.29 11.01
N PHE A 37 -6.36 5.78 9.92
CA PHE A 37 -6.65 4.42 9.44
C PHE A 37 -6.16 3.35 10.41
N MET A 38 -4.92 3.48 10.92
CA MET A 38 -4.36 2.54 11.90
C MET A 38 -5.20 2.49 13.17
N PHE A 39 -5.68 3.63 13.66
CA PHE A 39 -6.54 3.69 14.84
C PHE A 39 -7.88 2.99 14.63
N ILE A 40 -8.48 3.09 13.44
CA ILE A 40 -9.75 2.44 13.10
C ILE A 40 -9.59 0.92 13.00
N VAL A 41 -8.54 0.45 12.33
CA VAL A 41 -8.33 -0.98 12.05
C VAL A 41 -7.72 -1.71 13.25
N HIS A 42 -6.85 -1.04 14.01
CA HIS A 42 -6.06 -1.59 15.13
C HIS A 42 -6.25 -0.76 16.40
N SER A 43 -7.48 -0.68 16.88
CA SER A 43 -7.79 0.02 18.14
C SER A 43 -7.09 -0.59 19.37
N ASP A 44 -6.50 -1.78 19.25
CA ASP A 44 -5.73 -2.46 20.29
C ASP A 44 -4.24 -2.06 20.32
N GLY A 45 -3.79 -1.25 19.37
CA GLY A 45 -2.41 -0.77 19.25
C GLY A 45 -1.42 -1.84 18.78
N LEU A 46 -1.90 -2.99 18.29
CA LEU A 46 -1.06 -4.10 17.84
C LEU A 46 -0.79 -4.09 16.34
N GLY A 47 -1.33 -3.10 15.63
CA GLY A 47 -1.12 -2.92 14.20
C GLY A 47 0.35 -2.78 13.84
N GLN A 48 0.73 -3.33 12.68
CA GLN A 48 2.07 -3.18 12.13
C GLN A 48 1.98 -2.47 10.79
N PHE A 49 2.67 -1.35 10.60
CA PHE A 49 2.69 -0.59 9.37
C PHE A 49 3.93 -0.91 8.52
N GLN A 50 3.70 -1.36 7.29
CA GLN A 50 4.72 -1.60 6.28
C GLN A 50 4.65 -0.56 5.16
N GLN A 51 5.82 -0.11 4.72
CA GLN A 51 6.02 0.74 3.56
C GLN A 51 7.30 0.34 2.81
N ASP A 52 7.42 0.76 1.55
CA ASP A 52 8.66 0.61 0.80
C ASP A 52 9.74 1.62 1.24
N ASN A 53 10.97 1.43 0.74
CA ASN A 53 12.10 2.34 1.00
C ASN A 53 12.21 3.46 -0.05
N ALA A 54 11.09 3.92 -0.64
CA ALA A 54 11.12 5.07 -1.54
C ALA A 54 11.66 6.31 -0.84
N THR A 55 12.29 7.23 -1.60
CA THR A 55 12.97 8.40 -1.03
C THR A 55 12.09 9.20 -0.05
N PRO A 56 10.81 9.51 -0.32
CA PRO A 56 9.97 10.24 0.63
C PRO A 56 9.71 9.49 1.94
N HIS A 57 9.61 8.16 1.88
CA HIS A 57 9.37 7.28 3.03
C HIS A 57 10.63 7.11 3.89
N ALA A 58 11.80 7.08 3.25
CA ALA A 58 13.10 6.97 3.91
C ALA A 58 13.64 8.29 4.49
N LEU A 59 12.93 9.41 4.33
CA LEU A 59 13.34 10.68 4.91
C LEU A 59 13.33 10.62 6.43
N ARG A 60 14.38 11.17 7.06
CA ARG A 60 14.54 11.21 8.52
C ARG A 60 13.31 11.75 9.26
N VAL A 61 12.64 12.75 8.67
CA VAL A 61 11.45 13.37 9.25
C VAL A 61 10.25 12.41 9.26
N ALA A 62 10.08 11.61 8.20
CA ALA A 62 9.02 10.61 8.11
C ALA A 62 9.29 9.44 9.06
N THR A 63 10.53 8.93 9.09
CA THR A 63 10.91 7.87 10.02
C THR A 63 10.81 8.31 11.49
N LYS A 64 11.12 9.58 11.78
CA LYS A 64 10.98 10.15 13.12
C LYS A 64 9.52 10.21 13.56
N TRP A 65 8.62 10.62 12.66
CA TRP A 65 7.18 10.63 12.95
C TRP A 65 6.67 9.20 13.26
N LEU A 66 7.09 8.19 12.48
CA LEU A 66 6.72 6.79 12.74
C LEU A 66 7.27 6.28 14.09
N GLN A 67 8.47 6.71 14.48
CA GLN A 67 9.04 6.38 15.79
C GLN A 67 8.29 7.04 16.94
N GLU A 68 7.87 8.30 16.78
CA GLU A 68 7.09 9.03 17.79
C GLU A 68 5.71 8.40 18.04
N HIS A 69 5.15 7.70 17.04
CA HIS A 69 3.86 7.01 17.12
C HIS A 69 3.99 5.49 17.33
N SER A 70 5.17 5.02 17.77
CA SER A 70 5.43 3.59 17.99
C SER A 70 4.63 2.95 19.12
N SER A 71 3.99 3.76 19.98
CA SER A 71 3.02 3.29 20.98
C SER A 71 1.69 2.88 20.37
N ASP A 72 1.35 3.42 19.20
CA ASP A 72 0.04 3.28 18.59
C ASP A 72 0.03 2.16 17.55
N PHE A 73 1.16 1.99 16.85
CA PHE A 73 1.40 0.87 15.95
C PHE A 73 2.90 0.69 15.73
N ARG A 74 3.32 -0.49 15.30
CA ARG A 74 4.74 -0.78 15.04
C ARG A 74 5.08 -0.50 13.58
N HIS A 75 6.19 0.15 13.30
CA HIS A 75 6.71 0.23 11.94
C HIS A 75 7.49 -1.05 11.59
N PHE A 76 7.05 -1.78 10.56
CA PHE A 76 7.71 -2.97 10.05
C PHE A 76 8.85 -2.59 9.10
N HIS A 77 10.07 -2.97 9.47
CA HIS A 77 11.25 -2.71 8.64
C HIS A 77 11.37 -3.73 7.51
N TRP A 78 10.91 -3.32 6.32
CA TRP A 78 11.00 -4.14 5.11
C TRP A 78 12.44 -4.20 4.55
N PRO A 79 12.97 -5.38 4.19
CA PRO A 79 14.26 -5.47 3.55
C PRO A 79 14.26 -4.75 2.18
N PRO A 80 15.36 -4.08 1.81
CA PRO A 80 15.49 -3.50 0.47
C PRO A 80 15.42 -4.58 -0.62
N LYS A 81 14.77 -4.26 -1.75
CA LYS A 81 14.73 -5.09 -2.98
C LYS A 81 13.96 -6.42 -2.86
N SER A 82 12.82 -6.41 -2.18
CA SER A 82 11.89 -7.55 -2.18
C SER A 82 10.50 -7.14 -2.65
N PRO A 83 10.34 -6.75 -3.93
CA PRO A 83 9.02 -6.41 -4.50
C PRO A 83 8.07 -7.61 -4.50
N GLU A 84 8.59 -8.84 -4.55
CA GLU A 84 7.79 -10.09 -4.64
C GLU A 84 6.91 -10.33 -3.41
N MET A 85 7.20 -9.67 -2.29
CA MET A 85 6.40 -9.78 -1.09
C MET A 85 5.66 -8.48 -0.74
N ASN A 86 5.53 -7.55 -1.69
CA ASN A 86 4.67 -6.38 -1.55
C ASN A 86 3.30 -6.66 -2.18
N ILE A 87 2.29 -7.02 -1.37
CA ILE A 87 0.93 -7.34 -1.86
C ILE A 87 0.27 -6.19 -2.63
N ILE A 88 0.78 -4.97 -2.45
CA ILE A 88 0.24 -3.78 -3.09
C ILE A 88 0.49 -3.80 -4.61
N GLU A 89 1.52 -4.52 -5.08
CA GLU A 89 1.74 -4.69 -6.51
C GLU A 89 0.67 -5.61 -7.13
N ASP A 90 0.17 -6.62 -6.39
CA ASP A 90 -0.97 -7.41 -6.86
C ASP A 90 -2.26 -6.59 -6.92
N ILE A 91 -2.49 -5.76 -5.89
CA ILE A 91 -3.63 -4.83 -5.85
C ILE A 91 -3.55 -3.86 -7.02
N ARG A 92 -2.36 -3.32 -7.29
CA ARG A 92 -2.11 -2.44 -8.43
C ARG A 92 -2.43 -3.13 -9.76
N ASP A 93 -1.97 -4.36 -9.95
CA ASP A 93 -2.19 -5.12 -11.17
C ASP A 93 -3.69 -5.42 -11.36
N ALA A 94 -4.38 -5.80 -10.28
CA ALA A 94 -5.83 -5.99 -10.30
C ALA A 94 -6.58 -4.70 -10.68
N LEU A 95 -6.18 -3.55 -10.13
CA LEU A 95 -6.77 -2.25 -10.46
C LEU A 95 -6.50 -1.83 -11.91
N LEU A 96 -5.28 -2.03 -12.40
CA LEU A 96 -4.93 -1.75 -13.80
C LEU A 96 -5.79 -2.59 -14.74
N HIS A 97 -5.89 -3.89 -14.48
CA HIS A 97 -6.71 -4.80 -15.26
C HIS A 97 -8.20 -4.41 -15.21
N ALA A 98 -8.72 -4.01 -14.05
CA ALA A 98 -10.10 -3.58 -13.91
C ALA A 98 -10.39 -2.29 -14.71
N VAL A 99 -9.50 -1.30 -14.62
CA VAL A 99 -9.57 -0.04 -15.39
C VAL A 99 -9.55 -0.31 -16.89
N GLU A 100 -8.66 -1.18 -17.37
CA GLU A 100 -8.52 -1.51 -18.80
C GLU A 100 -9.75 -2.21 -19.37
N ASN A 101 -10.41 -3.04 -18.57
CA ASN A 101 -11.58 -3.80 -19.00
C ASN A 101 -12.91 -3.07 -18.77
N ARG A 102 -12.92 -1.88 -18.16
CA ARG A 102 -14.15 -1.15 -17.84
C ARG A 102 -14.73 -0.43 -19.06
N PRO A 103 -15.99 -0.73 -19.46
CA PRO A 103 -16.68 0.01 -20.51
C PRO A 103 -17.61 1.10 -19.93
N PRO A 104 -17.61 2.34 -20.47
CA PRO A 104 -16.67 2.86 -21.47
C PRO A 104 -15.27 3.07 -20.86
N PRO A 105 -14.20 3.00 -21.68
CA PRO A 105 -12.85 3.28 -21.19
C PRO A 105 -12.75 4.74 -20.71
N PRO A 106 -11.93 5.03 -19.68
CA PRO A 106 -11.76 6.38 -19.20
C PRO A 106 -11.10 7.27 -20.27
N CYS A 107 -11.77 8.38 -20.61
CA CYS A 107 -11.35 9.27 -21.69
C CYS A 107 -10.47 10.43 -21.19
N ILE A 108 -10.66 10.85 -19.93
CA ILE A 108 -9.87 11.92 -19.30
C ILE A 108 -9.31 11.50 -17.95
N PRO A 109 -8.25 12.17 -17.43
CA PRO A 109 -7.66 11.82 -16.13
C PRO A 109 -8.67 11.82 -14.96
N MET A 110 -9.74 12.61 -15.07
CA MET A 110 -10.80 12.67 -14.06
C MET A 110 -11.69 11.42 -14.08
N ASP A 111 -11.97 10.88 -15.27
CA ASP A 111 -12.70 9.61 -15.43
C ASP A 111 -11.85 8.47 -14.88
N LEU A 112 -10.55 8.45 -15.21
CA LEU A 112 -9.62 7.47 -14.68
C LEU A 112 -9.58 7.48 -13.15
N TRP A 113 -9.54 8.66 -12.53
CA TRP A 113 -9.58 8.79 -11.08
C TRP A 113 -10.90 8.28 -10.48
N THR A 114 -12.02 8.49 -11.18
CA THR A 114 -13.33 8.02 -10.74
C THR A 114 -13.40 6.50 -10.81
N VAL A 115 -12.99 5.92 -11.95
CA VAL A 115 -12.90 4.46 -12.13
C VAL A 115 -11.98 3.84 -11.07
N LEU A 116 -10.77 4.39 -10.87
CA LEU A 116 -9.83 3.87 -9.88
C LEU A 116 -10.41 3.84 -8.47
N LYS A 117 -11.16 4.87 -8.07
CA LYS A 117 -11.84 4.89 -6.77
C LYS A 117 -12.95 3.85 -6.68
N ASP A 118 -13.75 3.70 -7.74
CA ASP A 118 -14.82 2.71 -7.77
C ASP A 118 -14.22 1.30 -7.66
N GLU A 119 -13.22 0.97 -8.48
CA GLU A 119 -12.55 -0.35 -8.43
C GLU A 119 -11.86 -0.59 -7.08
N TRP A 120 -11.24 0.44 -6.48
CA TRP A 120 -10.65 0.35 -5.14
C TRP A 120 -11.68 -0.01 -4.07
N CYS A 121 -12.89 0.56 -4.15
CA CYS A 121 -13.99 0.26 -3.24
C CYS A 121 -14.62 -1.12 -3.47
N GLU A 122 -14.58 -1.62 -4.71
CA GLU A 122 -15.13 -2.95 -5.07
C GLU A 122 -14.17 -4.11 -4.74
N LEU A 123 -12.90 -3.83 -4.41
CA LEU A 123 -11.96 -4.85 -3.98
C LEU A 123 -12.44 -5.52 -2.69
N SER A 124 -12.86 -6.78 -2.82
CA SER A 124 -13.47 -7.50 -1.70
C SER A 124 -12.48 -7.73 -0.56
N PRO A 125 -12.94 -7.72 0.71
CA PRO A 125 -12.12 -8.14 1.85
C PRO A 125 -11.53 -9.53 1.67
N ARG A 126 -12.24 -10.45 1.00
CA ARG A 126 -11.75 -11.81 0.70
C ARG A 126 -10.50 -11.81 -0.18
N TYR A 127 -10.41 -10.88 -1.12
CA TYR A 127 -9.24 -10.74 -1.97
C TYR A 127 -8.03 -10.28 -1.14
N LEU A 128 -8.21 -9.27 -0.29
CA LEU A 128 -7.16 -8.80 0.63
C LEU A 128 -6.68 -9.88 1.59
N GLN A 129 -7.61 -10.64 2.16
CA GLN A 129 -7.31 -11.79 3.01
C GLN A 129 -6.44 -12.80 2.26
N THR A 130 -6.81 -13.16 1.04
CA THR A 130 -6.04 -14.11 0.22
C THR A 130 -4.62 -13.61 -0.03
N LEU A 131 -4.45 -12.30 -0.30
CA LEU A 131 -3.13 -11.70 -0.50
C LEU A 131 -2.27 -11.78 0.77
N VAL A 132 -2.82 -11.39 1.92
CA VAL A 132 -2.07 -11.42 3.18
C VAL A 132 -1.81 -12.87 3.63
N GLU A 133 -2.76 -13.79 3.45
CA GLU A 133 -2.60 -15.24 3.70
C GLU A 133 -1.52 -15.88 2.82
N SER A 134 -1.24 -15.31 1.64
CA SER A 134 -0.19 -15.78 0.75
C SER A 134 1.22 -15.41 1.22
N MET A 135 1.36 -14.45 2.15
CA MET A 135 2.65 -13.91 2.57
C MET A 135 3.64 -14.97 3.10
N PRO A 136 3.25 -15.93 3.97
CA PRO A 136 4.16 -16.99 4.39
C PRO A 136 4.71 -17.82 3.23
N HIS A 137 3.89 -18.05 2.19
CA HIS A 137 4.32 -18.77 1.01
C HIS A 137 5.30 -17.95 0.17
N ARG A 138 5.00 -16.67 -0.08
CA ARG A 138 5.90 -15.74 -0.79
C ARG A 138 7.25 -15.60 -0.12
N VAL A 139 7.26 -15.51 1.22
CA VAL A 139 8.49 -15.48 2.01
C VAL A 139 9.27 -16.79 1.87
N ALA A 140 8.60 -17.94 1.88
CA ALA A 140 9.24 -19.23 1.67
C ALA A 140 9.85 -19.37 0.27
N GLU A 141 9.18 -18.89 -0.78
CA GLU A 141 9.72 -18.84 -2.13
C GLU A 141 10.94 -17.93 -2.23
N LEU A 142 10.87 -16.73 -1.63
CA LEU A 142 11.99 -15.79 -1.60
C LEU A 142 13.20 -16.37 -0.84
N LEU A 143 12.95 -17.06 0.28
CA LEU A 143 13.95 -17.78 1.04
C LEU A 143 14.66 -18.85 0.20
N CYS A 144 13.91 -19.61 -0.60
CA CYS A 144 14.46 -20.62 -1.49
C CYS A 144 15.35 -20.00 -2.59
N VAL A 145 14.97 -18.82 -3.10
CA VAL A 145 15.69 -18.15 -4.19
C VAL A 145 16.92 -17.37 -3.70
N LEU A 146 16.83 -16.70 -2.55
CA LEU A 146 17.86 -15.76 -2.06
C LEU A 146 18.65 -16.25 -0.84
N GLY A 147 18.26 -17.35 -0.21
CA GLY A 147 18.95 -17.89 0.97
C GLY A 147 18.92 -16.99 2.21
N ALA A 148 18.04 -15.99 2.26
CA ALA A 148 18.03 -14.93 3.27
C ALA A 148 16.95 -15.15 4.35
N LEU A 149 17.36 -15.34 5.61
CA LEU A 149 16.46 -15.47 6.78
C LEU A 149 15.55 -14.24 6.94
N LEU A 150 14.28 -14.38 6.56
CA LEU A 150 13.20 -13.47 6.91
C LEU A 150 12.46 -14.04 8.13
N ASP A 151 12.19 -13.20 9.13
CA ASP A 151 11.40 -13.59 10.30
C ASP A 151 9.91 -13.71 9.90
N ILE A 152 9.53 -14.92 9.48
CA ILE A 152 8.17 -15.28 9.01
C ILE A 152 7.09 -14.98 10.08
N ARG A 153 7.44 -14.87 11.36
CA ARG A 153 6.47 -14.69 12.44
C ARG A 153 5.81 -13.31 12.46
N GLN A 154 6.36 -12.32 11.76
CA GLN A 154 5.84 -10.95 11.80
C GLN A 154 4.86 -10.63 10.66
N THR A 155 4.84 -11.42 9.59
CA THR A 155 4.15 -11.07 8.33
C THR A 155 2.64 -11.31 8.32
N LEU A 156 2.09 -12.05 9.29
CA LEU A 156 0.67 -12.43 9.32
C LEU A 156 -0.27 -11.33 9.89
N GLN A 157 0.26 -10.20 10.34
CA GLN A 157 -0.51 -9.08 10.90
C GLN A 157 -0.04 -7.69 10.40
N CYS A 158 0.64 -7.63 9.25
CA CYS A 158 1.14 -6.38 8.69
C CYS A 158 0.10 -5.68 7.81
N GLU A 159 -0.11 -4.40 8.10
CA GLU A 159 -0.73 -3.38 7.26
C GLU A 159 0.25 -2.93 6.20
N ILE A 160 -0.21 -2.82 4.96
CA ILE A 160 0.67 -2.49 3.84
C ILE A 160 0.18 -1.20 3.21
N SER A 161 1.08 -0.21 3.14
CA SER A 161 0.87 1.04 2.41
C SER A 161 1.95 1.23 1.37
N SER A 162 1.56 1.85 0.27
CA SER A 162 2.51 2.22 -0.76
C SER A 162 2.10 3.49 -1.49
N SER A 163 3.01 3.95 -2.35
CA SER A 163 2.74 5.03 -3.28
C SER A 163 2.72 4.49 -4.68
N ILE A 164 1.53 4.16 -5.20
CA ILE A 164 1.40 3.63 -6.56
C ILE A 164 1.34 4.76 -7.60
N ARG A 165 2.24 4.71 -8.58
CA ARG A 165 2.11 5.50 -9.81
C ARG A 165 1.31 4.71 -10.85
N PHE A 166 0.02 5.00 -10.94
CA PHE A 166 -0.79 4.58 -12.08
C PHE A 166 -0.42 5.40 -13.33
N LYS A 167 -0.07 4.70 -14.41
CA LYS A 167 -0.03 5.24 -15.77
C LYS A 167 -1.05 4.46 -16.58
N ALA A 168 -2.31 4.88 -16.58
CA ALA A 168 -3.25 4.36 -17.57
C ALA A 168 -2.97 5.04 -18.91
N LYS A 169 -3.01 4.27 -20.00
CA LYS A 169 -2.87 4.81 -21.34
C LYS A 169 -4.18 5.51 -21.70
N ILE A 170 -4.25 6.82 -21.50
CA ILE A 170 -5.38 7.61 -21.97
C ILE A 170 -5.33 7.58 -23.50
N PRO A 171 -6.42 7.21 -24.21
CA PRO A 171 -6.43 7.24 -25.67
C PRO A 171 -6.14 8.65 -26.17
N GLY A 172 -4.95 8.88 -26.74
CA GLY A 172 -4.54 10.16 -27.33
C GLY A 172 -3.25 10.80 -26.79
N GLU A 173 -2.57 10.18 -25.82
CA GLU A 173 -1.19 10.55 -25.39
C GLU A 173 -0.10 9.61 -25.94
#